data_AF-W3AKI6-F1
#
_entry.id   AF-W3AKI6-F1
#
_cell.length_a   1.000
_cell.length_b   1.000
_cell.length_c   1.000
_cell.angle_alpha   90.00
_cell.angle_beta   90.00
_cell.angle_gamma   90.00
#
_symmetry.space_group_name_H-M   'P 1'
#
loop_
_entity.id
_entity.type
_entity.pdbx_description
1 polymer ?
#
loop_
_entity_poly.entity_id
_entity_poly.type
_entity_poly.pdbx_seq_one_letter_code
_entity_poly.pdbx_strand_id
1 'polypeptide(L)' 'MIKIIFFDIDGTLRPFETGIIPKATQEAVKKAHDAGIITAIATGRHWMEIKNENLIEGMRFDAFVTLDANTA' A
#
# COMPACT_ATOMS: atom_id res chain seq x y z
N MET A 1 1.99 -21.40 -0.74
CA MET A 1 1.05 -20.63 0.11
C MET A 1 1.68 -19.25 0.31
N ILE A 2 0.97 -18.18 -0.06
CA ILE A 2 1.43 -16.80 0.16
C ILE A 2 1.13 -16.43 1.61
N LYS A 3 2.09 -15.81 2.30
CA LYS A 3 1.93 -15.37 3.70
C LYS A 3 1.96 -13.85 3.87
N ILE A 4 2.60 -13.16 2.93
CA ILE A 4 2.76 -11.71 2.92
C ILE A 4 2.77 -11.20 1.48
N ILE A 5 2.22 -10.01 1.25
CA ILE A 5 2.29 -9.29 -0.02
C ILE A 5 2.78 -7.88 0.26
N PHE A 6 3.80 -7.45 -0.49
CA PHE A 6 4.31 -6.08 -0.48
C PHE A 6 3.77 -5.35 -1.70
N PHE A 7 3.18 -4.18 -1.47
CA PHE A 7 2.63 -3.31 -2.51
C PHE A 7 3.39 -2.00 -2.55
N ASP A 8 3.82 -1.59 -3.74
CA ASP A 8 4.16 -0.20 -3.98
C ASP A 8 2.89 0.67 -4.09
N ILE A 9 3.03 1.98 -3.94
CA ILE A 9 1.94 2.95 -4.02
C ILE A 9 1.78 3.43 -5.46
N ASP A 10 2.68 4.28 -5.94
CA ASP A 10 2.49 5.02 -7.18
C ASP A 10 2.76 4.14 -8.41
N GLY A 11 1.82 4.14 -9.37
CA GLY A 11 1.88 3.24 -10.52
C GLY A 11 1.54 1.79 -10.22
N THR A 12 1.32 1.43 -8.95
CA THR A 12 0.95 0.06 -8.51
C THR A 12 -0.45 0.02 -7.91
N LEU A 13 -0.63 0.47 -6.67
CA LEU A 13 -1.98 0.60 -6.07
C LEU A 13 -2.70 1.83 -6.62
N ARG A 14 -1.95 2.90 -6.84
CA ARG A 14 -2.44 4.23 -7.24
C ARG A 14 -1.91 4.58 -8.64
N PRO A 15 -2.69 4.37 -9.70
CA PRO A 15 -2.28 4.69 -11.06
C PRO A 15 -1.87 6.16 -11.20
N PHE A 16 -0.86 6.45 -12.02
CA PHE A 16 -0.36 7.81 -12.24
C PHE A 16 -1.38 8.70 -12.94
N GLU A 17 -2.20 8.10 -13.82
CA GLU A 17 -3.15 8.80 -14.66
C GLU A 17 -4.32 9.36 -13.83
N THR A 18 -4.80 8.57 -12.88
CA THR A 18 -5.99 8.91 -12.08
C THR A 18 -5.62 9.47 -10.72
N GLY A 19 -4.48 9.06 -10.15
CA GLY A 19 -4.13 9.35 -8.76
C GLY A 19 -5.14 8.78 -7.75
N ILE A 20 -5.97 7.82 -8.17
CA ILE A 20 -7.05 7.24 -7.35
C ILE A 20 -6.92 5.72 -7.36
N ILE A 21 -6.83 5.13 -6.17
CA ILE A 21 -6.83 3.67 -6.02
C ILE A 21 -8.21 3.12 -6.40
N PRO A 22 -8.32 2.25 -7.43
CA PRO A 22 -9.60 1.68 -7.83
C PRO A 22 -10.27 0.92 -6.69
N LYS A 23 -11.60 1.03 -6.56
CA LYS A 23 -12.36 0.34 -5.51
C LYS A 23 -12.14 -1.18 -5.53
N ALA A 24 -12.06 -1.77 -6.72
CA ALA A 24 -11.76 -3.20 -6.88
C ALA A 24 -10.39 -3.59 -6.29
N THR A 25 -9.39 -2.71 -6.42
CA THR A 25 -8.06 -2.90 -5.81
C THR A 25 -8.15 -2.85 -4.29
N GLN A 26 -8.87 -1.88 -3.73
CA GLN A 26 -9.09 -1.79 -2.28
C GLN A 26 -9.77 -3.05 -1.73
N GLU A 27 -10.80 -3.53 -2.42
CA GLU A 27 -11.51 -4.77 -2.07
C GLU A 27 -10.60 -6.01 -2.17
N ALA A 28 -9.72 -6.07 -3.17
CA ALA A 28 -8.78 -7.18 -3.33
C ALA A 28 -7.74 -7.21 -2.20
N VAL A 29 -7.15 -6.07 -1.83
CA VAL A 29 -6.21 -5.96 -0.71
C VAL A 29 -6.92 -6.34 0.60
N LYS A 30 -8.16 -5.87 0.81
CA LYS A 30 -8.96 -6.25 1.97
C LYS A 30 -9.18 -7.77 2.04
N LYS A 31 -9.58 -8.40 0.93
CA LYS A 31 -9.78 -9.87 0.88
C LYS A 31 -8.50 -10.64 1.20
N ALA A 32 -7.34 -10.18 0.72
CA ALA A 32 -6.06 -10.79 1.05
C ALA A 32 -5.78 -10.72 2.57
N HIS A 33 -5.95 -9.54 3.16
CA HIS A 33 -5.82 -9.35 4.60
C HIS A 33 -6.81 -10.22 5.39
N ASP A 34 -8.09 -10.25 5.01
CA ASP A 34 -9.12 -11.05 5.67
C ASP A 34 -8.85 -12.57 5.56
N ALA A 35 -8.12 -13.00 4.54
CA ALA A 35 -7.66 -14.39 4.38
C ALA A 35 -6.43 -14.74 5.24
N GLY A 36 -5.95 -13.82 6.09
CA GLY A 36 -4.80 -14.02 6.97
C GLY A 36 -3.45 -13.79 6.28
N ILE A 37 -3.43 -13.17 5.10
CA ILE A 37 -2.20 -12.77 4.42
C ILE A 37 -1.80 -11.39 4.93
N ILE A 38 -0.55 -11.23 5.37
CA ILE A 38 -0.02 -9.93 5.80
C ILE A 38 0.05 -9.00 4.59
N THR A 39 -0.48 -7.79 4.70
CA THR A 39 -0.38 -6.77 3.63
C THR A 39 0.59 -5.68 4.06
N ALA A 40 1.57 -5.36 3.23
CA ALA A 40 2.59 -4.37 3.55
C ALA A 40 2.76 -3.36 2.41
N ILE A 41 3.14 -2.13 2.74
CA ILE A 41 3.58 -1.13 1.77
C ILE A 41 5.10 -1.20 1.63
N ALA A 42 5.59 -1.12 0.39
CA ALA A 42 7.00 -0.95 0.06
C ALA A 42 7.15 0.16 -0.98
N THR A 43 7.59 1.34 -0.56
CA THR A 43 7.57 2.55 -1.38
C THR A 43 8.78 3.45 -1.12
N GLY A 44 9.15 4.25 -2.13
CA GLY A 44 10.14 5.32 -2.00
C GLY A 44 9.65 6.52 -1.18
N ARG A 45 8.33 6.66 -0.98
CA ARG A 45 7.77 7.79 -0.23
C ARG A 45 8.13 7.76 1.25
N HIS A 46 8.26 8.94 1.84
CA HIS A 46 8.35 9.09 3.29
C HIS A 46 6.97 8.86 3.95
N TRP A 47 6.96 8.32 5.17
CA TRP A 47 5.72 8.08 5.93
C TRP A 47 4.80 9.33 6.02
N MET A 48 5.41 10.50 6.23
CA MET A 48 4.66 11.75 6.34
C MET A 48 3.94 12.14 5.04
N GLU A 49 4.50 11.82 3.88
CA GLU A 49 3.84 12.07 2.58
C GLU A 49 2.62 11.17 2.44
N ILE A 50 2.77 9.87 2.75
CA ILE A 50 1.68 8.89 2.70
C ILE A 50 0.50 9.35 3.56
N LYS A 51 0.79 9.84 4.76
CA LYS A 51 -0.22 10.32 5.71
C LYS A 51 -0.83 11.66 5.30
N ASN A 52 -0.01 12.66 4.94
CA ASN A 52 -0.50 14.01 4.68
C ASN A 52 -1.27 14.11 3.35
N GLU A 53 -0.92 13.28 2.38
CA GLU A 53 -1.57 13.24 1.05
C GLU A 53 -2.68 12.17 0.97
N ASN A 54 -2.96 11.44 2.07
CA ASN A 54 -4.01 10.41 2.12
C ASN A 54 -3.89 9.35 1.00
N LEU A 55 -2.66 8.95 0.64
CA LEU A 55 -2.39 8.17 -0.57
C LEU A 55 -3.01 6.77 -0.60
N ILE A 56 -3.31 6.23 0.59
CA ILE A 56 -3.87 4.90 0.82
C ILE A 56 -5.11 4.98 1.74
N GLU A 57 -5.85 6.08 1.66
CA GLU A 57 -7.03 6.31 2.49
C GLU A 57 -8.04 5.16 2.41
N GLY A 58 -8.61 4.79 3.56
CA GLY A 58 -9.59 3.70 3.66
C GLY A 58 -9.01 2.28 3.56
N MET A 59 -7.68 2.15 3.40
CA MET A 59 -6.99 0.87 3.33
C MET A 59 -6.24 0.57 4.64
N ARG A 60 -6.06 -0.72 4.92
CA ARG A 60 -5.26 -1.21 6.05
C ARG A 60 -4.06 -2.01 5.55
N PHE A 61 -2.90 -1.71 6.13
CA PHE A 61 -1.65 -2.44 5.95
C PHE A 61 -1.02 -2.72 7.31
N ASP A 62 -0.35 -3.85 7.42
CA ASP A 62 0.26 -4.36 8.65
C ASP A 62 1.73 -3.90 8.82
N ALA A 63 2.40 -3.53 7.73
CA ALA A 63 3.78 -3.06 7.75
C ALA A 63 4.06 -2.03 6.65
N PHE A 64 5.11 -1.23 6.87
CA PHE A 64 5.55 -0.19 5.94
C PHE A 64 7.07 -0.24 5.80
N VAL A 65 7.53 -0.32 4.56
CA VAL A 65 8.91 -0.08 4.13
C VAL A 65 8.87 1.21 3.31
N THR A 66 9.43 2.27 3.88
CA THR A 66 9.43 3.62 3.30
C THR A 66 10.84 4.03 2.87
N LEU A 67 10.97 5.13 2.12
CA LEU A 67 12.28 5.67 1.70
C LEU A 67 13.17 4.64 0.98
N ASP A 68 12.59 3.74 0.19
CA ASP A 68 13.31 2.66 -0.51
C ASP A 68 14.16 1.80 0.44
N ALA A 69 13.66 1.59 1.67
CA ALA A 69 14.36 0.90 2.76
C ALA A 69 15.64 1.61 3.25
N ASN A 70 15.85 2.89 2.91
CA ASN A 70 16.96 3.72 3.41
C ASN A 70 16.61 4.46 4.71
N THR A 71 15.67 3.94 5.50
CA THR A 71 15.38 4.48 6.84
C THR A 71 16.54 4.12 7.77
N ALA A 72 17.48 5.05 7.92
CA ALA A 72 18.51 5.05 8.97
C ALA A 72 18.00 5.69 10.26
#